data_AF-A0A257NG57-F1
#
_entry.id   AF-A0A257NG57-F1
#
_cell.length_a   1.000
_cell.length_b   1.000
_cell.length_c   1.000
_cell.angle_alpha   90.00
_cell.angle_beta   90.00
_cell.angle_gamma   90.00
#
_symmetry.space_group_name_H-M   'P 1'
#
loop_
_entity.id
_entity.type
_entity.pdbx_description
1 polymer ?
#
loop_
_entity_poly.entity_id
_entity_poly.type
_entity_poly.pdbx_seq_one_letter_code
_entity_poly.pdbx_strand_id
1 'polypeptide(L)' 'MSKGIVTCEVEIEVPFFDVDMMEIVWHGHYIKYFEVARCALLDKIGYNYMQMRASGYTWPVIDLR' A
#
# COMPACT_ATOMS: atom_id res chain seq x y z
N MET A 1 19.33 9.20 6.89
CA MET A 1 18.19 9.23 5.95
C MET A 1 17.36 10.46 6.25
N SER A 2 16.98 11.24 5.24
CA SER A 2 16.08 12.39 5.46
C SER A 2 14.70 11.87 5.84
N LYS A 3 14.07 12.51 6.83
CA LYS A 3 12.72 12.17 7.27
C LYS A 3 11.74 12.59 6.16
N GLY A 4 10.88 11.66 5.73
CA GLY A 4 9.83 11.96 4.74
C GLY A 4 8.90 13.06 5.24
N ILE A 5 8.38 13.88 4.32
CA ILE A 5 7.45 14.99 4.62
C ILE A 5 6.18 14.45 5.30
N VAL A 6 5.69 13.29 4.84
CA VAL A 6 4.59 12.54 5.45
C VAL A 6 5.03 11.09 5.57
N THR A 7 4.76 10.48 6.71
CA THR A 7 4.98 9.04 6.95
C THR A 7 3.71 8.40 7.50
N CYS A 8 3.53 7.11 7.23
CA CYS A 8 2.45 6.28 7.72
C CYS A 8 2.99 4.87 7.95
N GLU A 9 2.40 4.14 8.88
CA GLU A 9 2.69 2.74 9.19
C GLU A 9 1.36 2.02 9.35
N VAL A 10 1.34 0.74 8.96
CA VAL A 10 0.20 -0.16 9.10
C VAL A 10 0.71 -1.49 9.62
N GLU A 11 0.09 -1.97 10.68
CA GLU A 11 0.32 -3.31 11.23
C GLU A 11 -0.69 -4.27 10.57
N ILE A 12 -0.21 -5.42 10.10
CA ILE A 12 -1.02 -6.37 9.35
C ILE A 12 -0.78 -7.76 9.91
N GLU A 13 -1.85 -8.40 10.40
CA GLU A 13 -1.86 -9.83 10.66
C GLU A 13 -1.93 -10.57 9.32
N VAL A 14 -0.92 -11.38 9.03
CA VAL A 14 -0.81 -12.10 7.76
C VAL A 14 -1.84 -13.23 7.73
N PRO A 15 -2.79 -13.22 6.79
CA PRO A 15 -3.74 -14.32 6.63
C PRO A 15 -3.04 -15.61 6.22
N PHE A 16 -3.50 -16.74 6.76
CA PHE A 16 -2.93 -18.06 6.47
C PHE A 16 -2.87 -18.38 4.97
N PHE A 17 -3.89 -18.00 4.20
CA PHE A 17 -3.97 -18.26 2.76
C PHE A 17 -3.01 -17.40 1.91
N ASP A 18 -2.31 -16.43 2.51
CA ASP A 18 -1.28 -15.67 1.83
C ASP A 18 0.13 -16.27 1.97
N VAL A 19 0.27 -17.30 2.81
CA VAL A 19 1.51 -17.97 3.18
C VAL A 19 1.70 -19.21 2.29
N ASP A 20 2.92 -19.44 1.81
CA ASP A 20 3.28 -20.61 1.01
C ASP A 20 3.77 -21.79 1.87
N MET A 21 4.17 -22.88 1.21
CA MET A 21 4.66 -24.10 1.88
C MET A 21 5.95 -23.89 2.69
N MET A 22 6.64 -22.76 2.53
CA MET A 22 7.81 -22.39 3.33
C MET A 22 7.46 -21.60 4.58
N GLU A 23 6.16 -21.42 4.87
CA GLU A 23 5.67 -20.61 5.98
C GLU A 23 6.06 -19.12 5.85
N ILE A 24 6.25 -18.66 4.61
CA ILE A 24 6.56 -17.27 4.28
C ILE A 24 5.42 -16.71 3.43
N VAL A 25 5.17 -15.41 3.54
CA VAL A 25 4.27 -14.71 2.60
C VAL A 25 4.74 -14.95 1.17
N TRP A 26 3.85 -15.48 0.32
CA TRP A 26 4.18 -15.64 -1.08
C TRP A 26 4.51 -14.27 -1.71
N HIS A 27 5.62 -14.17 -2.42
CA HIS A 27 6.20 -12.90 -2.87
C HIS A 27 5.23 -12.01 -3.69
N GLY A 28 4.31 -12.59 -4.46
CA GLY A 28 3.34 -11.79 -5.22
C GLY A 28 2.22 -11.18 -4.37
N HIS A 29 2.05 -11.58 -3.10
CA HIS A 29 1.12 -10.93 -2.18
C HIS A 29 1.66 -9.64 -1.56
N TYR A 30 2.98 -9.39 -1.62
CA TYR A 30 3.58 -8.17 -1.03
C TYR A 30 3.02 -6.88 -1.62
N ILE A 31 2.70 -6.87 -2.92
CA ILE A 31 2.10 -5.70 -3.57
C ILE A 31 0.76 -5.33 -2.92
N LYS A 32 -0.03 -6.32 -2.47
CA LYS A 32 -1.29 -6.06 -1.76
C LYS A 32 -1.04 -5.35 -0.44
N TYR A 33 -0.02 -5.74 0.31
CA TYR A 33 0.31 -5.13 1.60
C TYR A 33 0.88 -3.72 1.42
N PHE A 34 1.70 -3.49 0.38
CA PHE A 34 2.14 -2.15 0.01
C PHE A 34 0.96 -1.25 -0.38
N GLU A 35 -0.05 -1.79 -1.08
CA GLU A 35 -1.25 -1.02 -1.43
C GLU A 35 -2.08 -0.63 -0.21
N VAL A 36 -2.16 -1.49 0.82
CA VAL A 36 -2.79 -1.14 2.11
C VAL A 36 -2.07 0.05 2.74
N ALA A 37 -0.73 0.03 2.82
CA ALA A 37 0.06 1.14 3.34
C ALA A 37 -0.07 2.41 2.49
N ARG A 38 -0.12 2.26 1.16
CA ARG A 38 -0.34 3.37 0.22
C ARG A 38 -1.69 4.02 0.44
N CYS A 39 -2.76 3.22 0.55
CA CYS A 39 -4.09 3.71 0.88
C CYS A 39 -4.09 4.48 2.20
N ALA A 40 -3.49 3.93 3.26
CA ALA A 40 -3.42 4.60 4.56
C ALA A 40 -2.66 5.95 4.50
N LEU A 41 -1.57 6.02 3.72
CA LEU A 41 -0.85 7.26 3.48
C LEU A 41 -1.70 8.27 2.69
N LEU A 42 -2.41 7.82 1.65
CA LEU A 42 -3.28 8.66 0.83
C LEU A 42 -4.47 9.20 1.62
N ASP A 43 -5.06 8.38 2.50
CA ASP A 43 -6.11 8.80 3.43
C ASP A 43 -5.59 9.89 4.38
N LYS A 44 -4.35 9.75 4.89
CA LYS A 44 -3.72 10.74 5.77
C LYS A 44 -3.56 12.11 5.11
N ILE A 45 -3.37 12.17 3.80
CA ILE A 45 -3.29 13.43 3.05
C ILE A 45 -4.63 13.83 2.40
N GLY A 46 -5.71 13.08 2.65
CA GLY A 46 -7.04 13.35 2.13
C GLY A 46 -7.16 13.21 0.61
N TYR A 47 -6.34 12.37 -0.02
CA TYR A 47 -6.30 12.20 -1.47
C TYR A 47 -6.23 10.74 -1.90
N ASN A 48 -7.18 9.93 -1.45
CA ASN A 48 -7.31 8.53 -1.84
C ASN A 48 -8.18 8.39 -3.11
N TYR A 49 -8.46 7.16 -3.52
CA TYR A 49 -9.13 6.83 -4.79
C TYR A 49 -10.42 7.59 -5.05
N MET A 50 -11.23 7.86 -4.01
CA MET A 50 -12.47 8.62 -4.18
C MET A 50 -12.19 10.09 -4.54
N GLN A 51 -11.16 10.70 -3.96
CA GLN A 51 -10.73 12.06 -4.30
C GLN A 51 -10.02 12.12 -5.65
N MET A 52 -9.22 11.11 -5.98
CA MET A 52 -8.66 10.95 -7.34
C MET A 52 -9.78 10.97 -8.37
N ARG A 53 -10.78 10.10 -8.20
CA ARG A 53 -11.96 10.05 -9.08
C ARG A 53 -12.70 11.38 -9.15
N ALA A 54 -12.99 12.01 -8.01
CA ALA A 54 -13.75 13.27 -7.96
C ALA A 54 -13.01 14.43 -8.64
N SER A 55 -11.67 14.46 -8.53
CA SER A 55 -10.84 15.50 -9.12
C SER A 55 -10.53 15.29 -10.61
N GLY A 56 -10.77 14.09 -11.15
CA GLY A 56 -10.44 13.74 -12.53
C GLY A 56 -8.97 13.38 -12.77
N TYR A 57 -8.17 13.21 -11.71
CA TYR A 57 -6.76 12.84 -11.77
C TYR A 57 -6.51 11.51 -11.08
N THR A 58 -5.54 10.73 -11.58
CA THR A 58 -5.20 9.40 -11.02
C THR A 58 -3.70 9.26 -10.85
N TRP A 59 -3.26 8.60 -9.78
CA TRP A 59 -1.85 8.31 -9.52
C TRP A 59 -1.58 6.81 -9.64
N PRO A 60 -1.26 6.32 -10.85
CA PRO A 60 -0.98 4.90 -11.08
C PRO A 60 0.38 4.50 -10.51
N VAL A 61 0.49 3.22 -10.12
CA VAL A 61 1.78 2.58 -9.87
C VAL A 61 2.37 2.18 -11.22
N ILE A 62 3.49 2.77 -11.60
CA ILE A 62 4.15 2.54 -12.89
C ILE A 62 5.45 1.75 -12.79
N ASP A 63 6.00 1.63 -11.58
CA ASP A 63 7.23 0.90 -11.32
C ASP A 63 7.21 0.32 -9.89
N LEU A 64 7.91 -0.80 -9.73
CA LEU A 64 8.11 -1.52 -8.46
C LEU A 64 9.59 -1.88 -8.23
N ARG A 65 10.48 -1.44 -9.13
CA ARG A 65 11.91 -1.74 -9.10
C ARG A 65 12.66 -0.97 -8.02
#